data_AF-A0A1Y3N122-F1
#
_entry.id   AF-A0A1Y3N122-F1
#
_cell.length_a   1.000
_cell.length_b   1.000
_cell.length_c   1.000
_cell.angle_alpha   90.00
_cell.angle_beta   90.00
_cell.angle_gamma   90.00
#
_symmetry.space_group_name_H-M   'P 1'
#
loop_
_entity.id
_entity.type
_entity.pdbx_description
1 polymer ?
#
loop_
_entity_poly.entity_id
_entity_poly.type
_entity_poly.pdbx_seq_one_letter_code
_entity_poly.pdbx_strand_id
1 'polypeptide(L)'
;MDIIIVIIDVETNIDSIKLSDLIFFSVKSSDPKNTVLFGQINGYCWDNSCTTSDIRGKYVQFNNSQAYFEVNILKCNSSYIYQDKDNVNIKSCYNPVCIPACVNGICINDNVCDCTNTKFKGNLCNEHYPLKRMKILDLIILILSIFLIVFTIILIIGVLLYHKHTIIKAGNFL
;
A
#
# COMPACT_ATOMS: atom_id res chain seq x y z
N MET A 1 -11.46 11.38 -19.07
CA MET A 1 -12.92 11.31 -19.32
C MET A 1 -13.10 9.87 -19.71
N ASP A 2 -13.49 9.08 -18.72
CA ASP A 2 -13.21 7.65 -18.73
C ASP A 2 -14.53 6.95 -19.03
N ILE A 3 -14.52 6.10 -20.05
CA ILE A 3 -15.74 5.48 -20.59
C ILE A 3 -15.90 4.12 -19.91
N ILE A 4 -16.85 4.01 -18.98
CA ILE A 4 -17.28 2.72 -18.43
C ILE A 4 -18.32 2.15 -19.39
N ILE A 5 -18.04 0.97 -19.95
CA ILE A 5 -18.98 0.26 -20.82
C ILE A 5 -19.98 -0.46 -19.91
N VAL A 6 -21.22 0.04 -19.87
CA VAL A 6 -22.34 -0.61 -19.20
C VAL A 6 -23.18 -1.29 -20.27
N ILE A 7 -23.32 -2.61 -20.20
CA ILE A 7 -24.20 -3.34 -21.12
C ILE A 7 -25.63 -3.17 -20.61
N ILE A 8 -26.51 -2.64 -21.45
CA ILE A 8 -27.93 -2.43 -21.11
C ILE A 8 -28.77 -3.12 -22.18
N ASP A 9 -29.53 -4.15 -21.80
CA ASP A 9 -30.48 -4.83 -22.67
C ASP A 9 -31.83 -4.09 -22.77
N VAL A 10 -32.26 -3.83 -24.00
CA VAL A 10 -33.40 -3.01 -24.43
C VAL A 10 -33.82 -3.48 -25.85
N GLU A 11 -35.11 -3.70 -26.09
CA GLU A 11 -35.71 -4.00 -27.40
C GLU A 11 -37.11 -3.38 -27.39
N THR A 12 -37.66 -2.92 -28.52
CA THR A 12 -39.12 -2.66 -28.67
C THR A 12 -39.51 -2.53 -30.14
N ASN A 13 -40.77 -2.88 -30.46
CA ASN A 13 -41.47 -2.46 -31.67
C ASN A 13 -42.82 -1.83 -31.27
N ILE A 14 -43.15 -0.71 -31.92
CA ILE A 14 -43.98 0.40 -31.41
C ILE A 14 -45.14 0.56 -32.38
N ASP A 15 -46.40 0.51 -31.90
CA ASP A 15 -47.53 1.09 -32.67
C ASP A 15 -48.83 1.34 -31.88
N SER A 16 -48.91 1.12 -30.56
CA SER A 16 -50.00 1.71 -29.74
C SER A 16 -49.71 1.58 -28.24
N ILE A 17 -49.48 2.70 -27.56
CA ILE A 17 -48.87 2.71 -26.23
C ILE A 17 -49.72 1.98 -25.19
N LYS A 18 -49.29 0.76 -24.86
CA LYS A 18 -49.80 -0.14 -23.82
C LYS A 18 -48.76 -0.21 -22.70
N LEU A 19 -49.12 -0.77 -21.54
CA LEU A 19 -48.17 -0.99 -20.42
C LEU A 19 -46.92 -1.81 -20.82
N SER A 20 -46.95 -2.45 -22.00
CA SER A 20 -45.83 -3.11 -22.67
C SER A 20 -44.72 -2.16 -23.15
N ASP A 21 -45.00 -0.87 -23.26
CA ASP A 21 -44.11 0.11 -23.89
C ASP A 21 -43.17 0.76 -22.86
N LEU A 22 -43.32 0.40 -21.59
CA LEU A 22 -42.36 0.68 -20.53
C LEU A 22 -41.23 -0.36 -20.59
N ILE A 23 -40.01 0.10 -20.86
CA ILE A 23 -38.83 -0.76 -20.87
C ILE A 23 -38.13 -0.62 -19.52
N PHE A 24 -38.21 -1.65 -18.68
CA PHE A 24 -37.46 -1.67 -17.42
C PHE A 24 -36.03 -2.11 -17.68
N PHE A 25 -35.07 -1.43 -17.04
CA PHE A 25 -33.65 -1.78 -17.08
C PHE A 25 -33.07 -1.86 -15.66
N SER A 26 -32.02 -2.66 -15.51
CA SER A 26 -31.26 -2.78 -14.27
C SER A 26 -29.77 -2.68 -14.58
N VAL A 27 -29.10 -1.69 -13.99
CA VAL A 27 -27.68 -1.48 -14.12
C VAL A 27 -26.95 -2.46 -13.21
N LYS A 28 -26.12 -3.32 -13.80
CA LYS A 28 -25.29 -4.28 -13.07
C LYS A 28 -23.83 -4.06 -13.43
N SER A 29 -22.97 -4.13 -12.42
CA SER A 29 -21.53 -4.25 -12.64
C SER A 29 -21.23 -5.67 -13.11
N SER A 30 -20.33 -5.80 -14.10
CA SER A 30 -19.74 -7.10 -14.46
C SER A 30 -18.91 -7.69 -13.32
N ASP A 31 -18.43 -6.83 -12.41
CA ASP A 31 -17.74 -7.20 -11.17
C ASP A 31 -18.50 -6.65 -9.95
N PRO A 32 -19.48 -7.39 -9.40
CA PRO A 32 -20.25 -6.95 -8.25
C PRO A 32 -19.48 -7.03 -6.92
N LYS A 33 -18.29 -7.66 -6.90
CA LYS A 33 -17.49 -7.79 -5.67
C LYS A 33 -16.64 -6.54 -5.41
N ASN A 34 -16.14 -5.93 -6.47
CA ASN A 34 -15.23 -4.79 -6.38
C ASN A 34 -15.91 -3.44 -6.69
N THR A 35 -17.11 -3.46 -7.25
CA THR A 35 -17.85 -2.24 -7.61
C THR A 35 -19.10 -2.08 -6.74
N VAL A 36 -19.24 -0.91 -6.11
CA VAL A 36 -20.46 -0.50 -5.44
C VAL A 36 -21.13 0.58 -6.28
N LEU A 37 -22.35 0.30 -6.74
CA LEU A 37 -23.19 1.29 -7.42
C LEU A 37 -23.95 2.10 -6.37
N PHE A 38 -23.77 3.41 -6.37
CA PHE A 38 -24.52 4.33 -5.51
C PHE A 38 -25.69 4.95 -6.30
N GLY A 39 -26.90 4.89 -5.76
CA GLY A 39 -28.11 5.45 -6.37
C GLY A 39 -29.12 4.39 -6.81
N GLN A 40 -30.06 4.79 -7.67
CA GLN A 40 -31.06 3.88 -8.23
C GLN A 40 -30.43 3.02 -9.33
N ILE A 41 -30.37 1.71 -9.07
CA ILE A 41 -29.85 0.70 -10.01
C ILE A 41 -30.91 0.17 -10.98
N ASN A 42 -32.19 0.49 -10.76
CA ASN A 42 -33.28 0.11 -11.63
C ASN A 42 -33.93 1.38 -12.19
N GLY A 43 -34.36 1.32 -13.44
CA GLY A 43 -35.08 2.40 -14.09
C GLY A 43 -36.02 1.88 -15.16
N TYR A 44 -36.68 2.80 -15.83
CA TYR A 44 -37.45 2.50 -17.02
C TYR A 44 -37.26 3.57 -18.09
N CYS A 45 -37.38 3.17 -19.35
CA CYS A 45 -37.47 4.07 -20.48
C CYS A 45 -38.91 4.11 -21.00
N TRP A 46 -39.34 5.31 -21.38
CA TRP A 46 -40.60 5.55 -22.05
C TRP A 46 -40.36 6.53 -23.21
N ASP A 47 -40.77 6.12 -24.40
CA ASP A 47 -40.43 6.77 -25.68
C ASP A 47 -38.92 6.99 -25.82
N ASN A 48 -38.49 8.25 -25.95
CA ASN A 48 -37.08 8.64 -26.11
C ASN A 48 -36.47 9.16 -24.80
N SER A 49 -37.11 8.92 -23.66
CA SER A 49 -36.62 9.37 -22.36
C SER A 49 -36.50 8.21 -21.38
N CYS A 50 -35.41 8.18 -20.61
CA CYS A 50 -35.20 7.19 -19.56
C CYS A 50 -35.23 7.89 -18.21
N THR A 51 -35.95 7.31 -17.26
CA THR A 51 -36.04 7.81 -15.89
C THR A 51 -35.71 6.68 -14.91
N THR A 52 -34.94 7.00 -13.89
CA THR A 52 -34.70 6.10 -12.77
C THR A 52 -35.74 6.45 -11.70
N SER A 53 -36.65 5.53 -11.36
CA SER A 53 -37.58 5.72 -10.23
C SER A 53 -38.24 4.42 -9.75
N ASP A 54 -38.74 4.45 -8.50
CA ASP A 54 -39.17 3.34 -7.63
C ASP A 54 -40.45 2.59 -8.07
N ILE A 55 -40.55 2.17 -9.32
CA ILE A 55 -41.75 1.48 -9.83
C ILE A 55 -41.57 -0.04 -9.77
N ARG A 56 -42.50 -0.73 -9.09
CA ARG A 56 -42.58 -2.20 -9.02
C ARG A 56 -43.50 -2.72 -10.12
N GLY A 57 -42.95 -3.44 -11.11
CA GLY A 57 -43.68 -4.07 -12.21
C GLY A 57 -43.04 -5.38 -12.69
N LYS A 58 -43.80 -6.21 -13.42
CA LYS A 58 -43.31 -7.47 -14.01
C LYS A 58 -42.52 -7.18 -15.29
N TYR A 59 -41.31 -7.75 -15.35
CA TYR A 59 -40.29 -7.54 -16.37
C TYR A 59 -40.57 -8.31 -17.67
N VAL A 60 -40.22 -7.74 -18.83
CA VAL A 60 -40.11 -8.43 -20.12
C VAL A 60 -38.66 -8.26 -20.61
N GLN A 61 -38.05 -9.35 -21.09
CA GLN A 61 -36.61 -9.41 -21.42
C GLN A 61 -36.35 -9.01 -22.88
N PHE A 62 -35.18 -8.46 -23.12
CA PHE A 62 -34.69 -7.98 -24.40
C PHE A 62 -33.30 -8.54 -24.71
N ASN A 63 -32.96 -8.70 -25.99
CA ASN A 63 -31.77 -9.44 -26.41
C ASN A 63 -30.68 -8.53 -27.04
N ASN A 64 -29.62 -8.26 -26.27
CA ASN A 64 -28.36 -7.61 -26.64
C ASN A 64 -28.45 -6.16 -27.14
N SER A 65 -28.55 -5.19 -26.23
CA SER A 65 -28.20 -3.80 -26.53
C SER A 65 -27.04 -3.27 -25.67
N GLN A 66 -26.42 -2.20 -26.16
CA GLN A 66 -25.29 -1.53 -25.50
C GLN A 66 -25.62 -0.05 -25.37
N ALA A 67 -25.35 0.53 -24.19
CA ALA A 67 -25.54 1.95 -23.95
C ALA A 67 -24.28 2.55 -23.32
N TYR A 68 -24.00 3.80 -23.65
CA TYR A 68 -22.82 4.52 -23.17
C TYR A 68 -23.26 5.67 -22.27
N PHE A 69 -22.62 5.79 -21.11
CA PHE A 69 -22.89 6.87 -20.16
C PHE A 69 -21.59 7.56 -19.79
N GLU A 70 -21.66 8.87 -19.61
CA GLU A 70 -20.55 9.64 -19.05
C GLU A 70 -20.58 9.50 -17.53
N VAL A 71 -19.49 8.98 -16.96
CA VAL A 71 -19.35 8.81 -15.51
C VAL A 71 -18.38 9.86 -14.98
N ASN A 72 -18.82 10.63 -13.98
CA ASN A 72 -17.95 11.56 -13.28
C ASN A 72 -17.39 10.89 -12.02
N ILE A 73 -16.09 10.59 -12.02
CA ILE A 73 -15.39 10.00 -10.88
C ILE A 73 -15.02 11.11 -9.91
N LEU A 74 -15.69 11.12 -8.75
CA LEU A 74 -15.40 12.09 -7.70
C LEU A 74 -14.05 11.80 -7.04
N LYS A 75 -13.36 12.86 -6.60
CA LYS A 75 -12.10 12.73 -5.86
C LYS A 75 -12.33 12.00 -4.54
N CYS A 76 -11.38 11.15 -4.17
CA CYS A 76 -11.42 10.40 -2.92
C CYS A 76 -11.22 11.31 -1.69
N ASN A 77 -11.73 10.86 -0.55
CA ASN A 77 -11.32 11.40 0.75
C ASN A 77 -9.85 11.05 1.03
N SER A 78 -9.19 11.79 1.93
CA SER A 78 -7.75 11.72 2.21
C SER A 78 -7.22 10.36 2.67
N SER A 79 -8.11 9.44 3.09
CA SER A 79 -7.76 8.09 3.53
C SER A 79 -7.63 7.05 2.40
N TYR A 80 -8.02 7.38 1.16
CA TYR A 80 -8.03 6.45 0.03
C TYR A 80 -7.01 6.85 -1.03
N ILE A 81 -6.47 5.87 -1.74
CA ILE A 81 -5.54 6.08 -2.84
C ILE A 81 -6.32 6.21 -4.13
N TYR A 82 -6.02 7.25 -4.91
CA TYR A 82 -6.59 7.47 -6.24
C TYR A 82 -5.59 7.05 -7.33
N GLN A 83 -5.66 5.79 -7.76
CA GLN A 83 -4.77 5.23 -8.78
C GLN A 83 -5.52 4.29 -9.72
N ASP A 84 -4.95 4.07 -10.93
CA ASP A 84 -5.39 3.01 -11.82
C ASP A 84 -4.72 1.70 -11.38
N LYS A 85 -5.49 0.87 -10.66
CA LYS A 85 -5.00 -0.38 -10.08
C LYS A 85 -4.95 -1.52 -11.10
N ASP A 86 -5.91 -1.56 -12.02
CA ASP A 86 -6.07 -2.66 -12.96
C ASP A 86 -5.42 -2.38 -14.33
N ASN A 87 -4.78 -1.22 -14.47
CA ASN A 87 -4.12 -0.76 -15.70
C ASN A 87 -5.11 -0.71 -16.89
N VAL A 88 -6.35 -0.33 -16.60
CA VAL A 88 -7.43 -0.17 -17.59
C VAL A 88 -7.69 1.29 -17.93
N ASN A 89 -6.78 2.18 -17.53
CA ASN A 89 -6.86 3.63 -17.67
C ASN A 89 -8.07 4.25 -16.93
N ILE A 90 -8.50 3.62 -15.84
CA ILE A 90 -9.57 4.11 -14.97
C ILE A 90 -9.01 4.23 -13.55
N LYS A 91 -9.01 5.45 -13.01
CA LYS A 91 -8.57 5.67 -11.64
C LYS A 91 -9.73 5.44 -10.68
N SER A 92 -9.50 4.61 -9.67
CA SER A 92 -10.49 4.33 -8.62
C SER A 92 -9.91 4.69 -7.25
N CYS A 93 -10.83 4.93 -6.31
CA CYS A 93 -10.50 5.10 -4.90
C CYS A 93 -10.51 3.72 -4.24
N TYR A 94 -9.40 3.30 -3.66
CA TYR A 94 -9.37 2.04 -2.91
C TYR A 94 -8.52 2.17 -1.65
N ASN A 95 -8.78 1.28 -0.70
CA ASN A 95 -7.97 1.11 0.49
C ASN A 95 -6.91 0.03 0.17
N PRO A 96 -5.60 0.33 0.27
CA PRO A 96 -4.56 -0.62 -0.08
C PRO A 96 -4.60 -1.85 0.81
N VAL A 97 -4.32 -3.02 0.23
CA VAL A 97 -4.25 -4.29 0.95
C VAL A 97 -2.90 -4.95 0.71
N CYS A 98 -2.19 -5.27 1.79
CA CYS A 98 -0.92 -5.96 1.76
C CYS A 98 -1.09 -7.42 2.19
N ILE A 99 -0.69 -8.36 1.31
CA ILE A 99 -0.75 -9.80 1.54
C ILE A 99 0.64 -10.39 1.24
N PRO A 100 1.45 -10.73 2.27
CA PRO A 100 1.13 -10.68 3.70
C PRO A 100 1.10 -9.25 4.26
N ALA A 101 0.48 -9.09 5.43
CA ALA A 101 0.41 -7.80 6.12
C ALA A 101 1.81 -7.29 6.52
N CYS A 102 1.99 -5.96 6.46
CA CYS A 102 3.20 -5.31 6.96
C CYS A 102 3.38 -5.59 8.46
N VAL A 103 4.57 -5.99 8.90
CA VAL A 103 4.79 -6.39 10.30
C VAL A 103 4.92 -5.18 11.21
N ASN A 104 5.78 -4.22 10.84
CA ASN A 104 6.07 -3.03 11.65
C ASN A 104 5.76 -1.70 10.92
N GLY A 105 5.21 -1.74 9.71
CA GLY A 105 4.99 -0.56 8.86
C GLY A 105 3.53 -0.37 8.43
N ILE A 106 3.30 0.62 7.56
CA ILE A 106 1.97 0.97 7.05
C ILE A 106 1.87 0.52 5.58
N CYS A 107 0.74 -0.06 5.18
CA CYS A 107 0.48 -0.41 3.78
C CYS A 107 0.12 0.86 3.01
N ILE A 108 1.00 1.34 2.12
CA ILE A 108 0.81 2.57 1.34
C ILE A 108 0.39 2.29 -0.11
N ASN A 109 0.49 1.05 -0.56
CA ASN A 109 -0.07 0.56 -1.81
C ASN A 109 -0.26 -0.96 -1.69
N ASP A 110 -0.93 -1.59 -2.65
CA ASP A 110 -1.09 -3.03 -2.65
C ASP A 110 0.27 -3.74 -2.63
N ASN A 111 0.49 -4.51 -1.57
CA ASN A 111 1.75 -5.21 -1.29
C ASN A 111 3.01 -4.29 -1.20
N VAL A 112 2.82 -3.00 -0.92
CA VAL A 112 3.93 -2.06 -0.68
C VAL A 112 3.80 -1.46 0.72
N CYS A 113 4.75 -1.82 1.58
CA CYS A 113 4.84 -1.31 2.94
C CYS A 113 5.78 -0.10 3.03
N ASP A 114 5.34 0.94 3.74
CA ASP A 114 6.17 2.04 4.19
C ASP A 114 6.77 1.73 5.56
N CYS A 115 8.10 1.62 5.59
CA CYS A 115 8.88 1.36 6.79
C CYS A 115 9.63 2.60 7.30
N THR A 116 9.41 3.79 6.74
CA THR A 116 10.21 5.02 7.02
C THR A 116 10.19 5.44 8.49
N ASN A 117 9.05 5.27 9.17
CA ASN A 117 8.89 5.57 10.60
C ASN A 117 9.29 4.42 11.53
N THR A 118 10.00 3.42 11.02
CA THR A 118 10.30 2.16 11.74
C THR A 118 11.80 1.90 11.79
N LYS A 119 12.23 1.06 12.75
CA LYS A 119 13.64 0.59 12.82
C LYS A 119 13.92 -0.59 11.88
N PHE A 120 12.98 -0.91 11.00
CA PHE A 120 13.04 -2.05 10.11
C PHE A 120 13.04 -1.60 8.65
N LYS A 121 13.50 -2.49 7.78
CA LYS A 121 13.52 -2.36 6.32
C LYS A 121 12.98 -3.66 5.68
N GLY A 122 13.08 -3.73 4.36
CA GLY A 122 12.60 -4.86 3.57
C GLY A 122 11.13 -4.70 3.19
N ASN A 123 10.64 -5.58 2.31
CA ASN A 123 9.30 -5.44 1.72
C ASN A 123 8.18 -5.51 2.75
N LEU A 124 8.40 -6.18 3.89
CA LEU A 124 7.41 -6.35 4.97
C LEU A 124 7.77 -5.61 6.26
N CYS A 125 8.80 -4.76 6.24
CA CYS A 125 9.34 -4.08 7.42
C CYS A 125 9.72 -5.04 8.57
N ASN A 126 10.33 -6.18 8.24
CA ASN A 126 10.75 -7.22 9.19
C ASN A 126 12.27 -7.39 9.28
N GLU A 127 13.04 -6.76 8.40
CA GLU A 127 14.50 -6.85 8.42
C GLU A 127 15.09 -5.72 9.25
N HIS A 128 16.07 -6.00 10.09
CA HIS A 128 16.82 -4.94 10.76
C HIS A 128 17.77 -4.25 9.78
N TYR A 129 17.99 -2.94 9.99
CA TYR A 129 19.05 -2.24 9.27
C TYR A 129 20.41 -2.86 9.62
N PRO A 130 21.26 -3.16 8.62
CA PRO A 130 22.63 -3.56 8.91
C PRO A 130 23.30 -2.40 9.65
N LEU A 131 23.94 -2.71 10.77
CA LEU A 131 24.70 -1.75 11.55
C LEU A 131 25.77 -1.14 10.64
N LYS A 132 25.61 0.14 10.29
CA LYS A 132 26.61 0.87 9.51
C LYS A 132 27.85 1.02 10.38
N ARG A 133 28.91 0.28 10.03
CA ARG A 133 30.19 0.35 10.72
C ARG A 133 30.66 1.81 10.80
N MET A 134 30.74 2.35 12.01
CA MET A 134 31.18 3.73 12.24
C MET A 134 32.71 3.78 12.21
N LYS A 135 33.27 4.34 11.14
CA LYS A 135 34.74 4.50 10.96
C LYS A 135 35.43 5.19 12.14
N ILE A 136 34.71 6.10 12.83
CA ILE A 136 35.23 6.82 14.01
C ILE A 136 35.46 5.86 15.18
N LEU A 137 34.55 4.92 15.41
CA LEU A 137 34.67 3.96 16.51
C LEU A 137 35.85 3.00 16.26
N ASP A 138 36.03 2.56 15.02
CA ASP A 138 37.20 1.77 14.63
C ASP A 138 38.52 2.53 14.88
N LEU A 139 38.56 3.84 14.56
CA LEU A 139 39.73 4.68 14.79
C LEU A 139 40.03 4.86 16.29
N ILE A 140 39.00 5.08 17.12
CA ILE A 140 39.15 5.20 18.58
C ILE A 140 39.72 3.91 19.17
N ILE A 141 39.17 2.74 18.77
CA ILE A 141 39.67 1.44 19.23
C ILE A 141 41.13 1.23 18.81
N LEU A 142 41.51 1.64 17.59
CA LEU A 142 42.89 1.56 17.12
C LEU A 142 43.83 2.41 17.98
N ILE A 143 43.47 3.67 18.25
CA ILE A 143 44.28 4.58 19.06
C ILE A 143 44.45 4.05 20.49
N LEU A 144 43.36 3.59 21.11
CA LEU A 144 43.39 3.01 22.45
C LEU A 144 44.29 1.77 22.51
N SER A 145 44.25 0.93 21.47
CA SER A 145 45.11 -0.25 21.38
C SER A 145 46.59 0.13 21.32
N ILE A 146 46.96 1.13 20.50
CA ILE A 146 48.33 1.63 20.40
C ILE A 146 48.80 2.21 21.74
N PHE A 147 47.96 3.02 22.39
CA PHE A 147 48.28 3.62 23.69
C PHE A 147 48.56 2.56 24.76
N LEU A 148 47.72 1.52 24.83
CA LEU A 148 47.90 0.42 25.77
C LEU A 148 49.20 -0.34 25.50
N ILE A 149 49.54 -0.62 24.24
CA ILE A 149 50.80 -1.27 23.88
C ILE A 149 52.00 -0.42 24.32
N VAL A 150 52.00 0.88 24.02
CA VAL A 150 53.09 1.79 24.45
C VAL A 150 53.21 1.83 25.97
N PHE A 151 52.09 1.94 26.68
CA PHE A 151 52.06 1.94 28.15
C PHE A 151 52.65 0.64 28.74
N THR A 152 52.29 -0.52 28.18
CA THR A 152 52.85 -1.80 28.61
C THR A 152 54.37 -1.88 28.39
N ILE A 153 54.88 -1.37 27.27
CA ILE A 153 56.32 -1.32 27.00
C ILE A 153 57.03 -0.42 28.03
N ILE A 154 56.45 0.74 28.35
CA ILE A 154 56.99 1.66 29.36
C ILE A 154 57.06 0.98 30.73
N LEU A 155 56.00 0.26 31.14
CA LEU A 155 55.99 -0.49 32.39
C LEU A 155 57.06 -1.58 32.42
N ILE A 156 57.22 -2.35 31.33
CA ILE A 156 58.25 -3.38 31.22
C ILE A 156 59.65 -2.76 31.36
N ILE A 157 59.92 -1.67 30.64
CA ILE A 157 61.20 -0.94 30.73
C ILE A 157 61.41 -0.41 32.16
N GLY A 158 60.37 0.15 32.78
CA GLY A 158 60.42 0.63 34.16
C GLY A 158 60.80 -0.48 35.14
N VAL A 159 60.16 -1.64 35.06
CA VAL A 159 60.50 -2.80 35.90
C VAL A 159 61.96 -3.23 35.69
N LEU A 160 62.44 -3.26 34.44
CA LEU A 160 63.83 -3.62 34.14
C LEU A 160 64.85 -2.62 34.69
N LEU A 161 64.59 -1.31 34.58
CA LEU A 161 65.49 -0.26 35.07
C LEU A 161 65.53 -0.23 36.61
N TYR A 162 64.38 -0.36 37.26
CA TYR A 162 64.27 -0.27 38.72
C TYR A 162 64.45 -1.60 39.46
N HIS A 163 64.75 -2.70 38.76
CA HIS A 163 64.93 -4.04 39.34
C HIS A 163 65.93 -4.09 40.51
N LYS A 164 66.91 -3.16 40.59
CA LYS A 164 67.90 -3.09 41.68
C LYS A 164 67.39 -2.44 42.97
N HIS A 165 66.25 -1.74 42.93
CA HIS A 165 65.69 -1.15 44.15
C HIS A 165 65.10 -2.23 45.07
N THR A 166 65.36 -2.10 46.37
CA THR A 166 64.94 -3.06 47.41
C THR A 166 63.43 -3.30 47.43
N ILE A 167 62.63 -2.30 47.04
CA ILE A 167 61.16 -2.38 46.95
C ILE A 167 60.72 -3.41 45.90
N ILE A 168 61.34 -3.41 44.71
CA ILE A 168 60.98 -4.35 43.63
C ILE A 168 61.49 -5.75 43.95
N LYS A 169 62.64 -5.86 44.62
CA LYS A 169 63.21 -7.14 45.06
C LYS A 169 62.34 -7.86 46.10
N ALA A 170 61.62 -7.11 46.94
CA ALA A 170 60.70 -7.67 47.94
C ALA A 170 59.47 -8.35 47.31
N GLY A 171 59.08 -7.94 46.09
CA GLY A 171 57.94 -8.53 45.37
C GLY A 171 58.21 -9.91 44.76
N ASN A 172 59.47 -10.36 44.68
CA ASN A 172 59.85 -11.66 44.11
C ASN A 172 60.07 -12.76 45.17
N PHE A 173 59.73 -12.48 46.44
CA PHE A 173 59.95 -13.37 47.59
C PHE A 173 58.64 -13.93 48.18
N LEU A 174 57.51 -13.71 47.48
CA LEU A 174 56.16 -14.19 47.82
C LEU A 174 55.71 -15.16 46.72
#